data_AF-A0A3S4HZN2-F1
#
_entry.id   AF-A0A3S4HZN2-F1
#
_cell.length_a   1.000
_cell.length_b   1.000
_cell.length_c   1.000
_cell.angle_alpha   90.00
_cell.angle_beta   90.00
_cell.angle_gamma   90.00
#
_symmetry.space_group_name_H-M   'P 1'
#
loop_
_entity.id
_entity.type
_entity.pdbx_description
1 polymer ?
#
loop_
_entity_poly.entity_id
_entity_poly.type
_entity_poly.pdbx_seq_one_letter_code
_entity_poly.pdbx_strand_id
1 'polypeptide(L)' 'MTISRMPALFLGHGSPMNVLEENRYTETWRRLGESLRGRRRSWPFPPIGTPAAPR' A
#
# COMPACT_ATOMS: atom_id res chain seq x y z
N MET A 1 -2.91 0.59 -27.35
CA MET A 1 -3.28 0.88 -25.94
C MET A 1 -2.32 0.15 -25.01
N THR A 2 -1.57 0.84 -24.16
CA THR A 2 -0.71 0.22 -23.14
C THR A 2 -1.47 0.12 -21.82
N ILE A 3 -1.74 -1.10 -21.36
CA ILE A 3 -2.37 -1.33 -20.06
C ILE A 3 -1.35 -1.04 -18.97
N SER A 4 -1.65 -0.06 -18.13
CA SER A 4 -0.79 0.33 -17.02
C SER A 4 -0.96 -0.64 -15.85
N ARG A 5 -0.10 -1.65 -15.74
CA ARG A 5 -0.16 -2.67 -14.68
C ARG A 5 0.13 -2.06 -13.30
N MET A 6 -0.61 -2.50 -12.27
CA MET A 6 -0.30 -2.19 -10.88
C MET A 6 0.73 -3.19 -10.35
N PRO A 7 1.76 -2.75 -9.61
CA PRO A 7 2.70 -3.65 -8.98
C PRO A 7 2.01 -4.42 -7.84
N ALA A 8 2.29 -5.71 -7.73
CA ALA A 8 1.84 -6.57 -6.63
C ALA A 8 3.08 -7.19 -5.97
N LEU A 9 3.04 -7.34 -4.64
CA LEU A 9 4.15 -7.88 -3.85
C LEU A 9 3.64 -8.96 -2.91
N PHE A 10 4.42 -10.03 -2.78
CA PHE A 10 4.21 -11.09 -1.80
C PHE A 10 5.24 -10.94 -0.69
N LEU A 11 4.78 -10.74 0.54
CA LEU A 11 5.65 -10.53 1.70
C LEU A 11 5.54 -11.74 2.63
N GLY A 12 6.63 -12.50 2.73
CA GLY A 12 6.76 -13.55 3.74
C GLY A 12 7.29 -12.95 5.04
N HIS A 13 6.59 -13.16 6.16
CA HIS A 13 7.02 -12.66 7.46
C HIS A 13 7.84 -13.68 8.26
N GLY A 14 7.70 -14.98 7.98
CA GLY A 14 8.27 -16.05 8.81
C GLY A 14 7.61 -16.02 10.19
N SER A 15 8.26 -15.37 11.16
CA SER A 15 7.65 -15.06 12.45
C SER A 15 6.67 -13.87 12.34
N PRO A 16 5.46 -13.95 12.94
CA PRO A 16 4.52 -12.83 12.99
C PRO A 16 5.12 -11.54 13.58
N MET A 17 6.07 -11.65 14.51
CA MET A 17 6.71 -10.49 15.14
C MET A 17 7.47 -9.62 14.15
N ASN A 18 7.94 -10.20 13.03
CA ASN A 18 8.61 -9.43 11.98
C ASN A 18 7.69 -8.39 11.31
N VAL A 19 6.37 -8.50 11.50
CA VAL A 19 5.38 -7.52 11.00
C VAL A 19 5.05 -6.46 12.04
N LEU A 20 5.12 -6.81 13.32
CA LEU A 20 4.67 -5.95 14.41
C LEU A 20 5.78 -5.05 14.97
N GLU A 21 7.03 -5.48 14.86
CA GLU A 21 8.18 -4.75 15.42
C GLU A 21 8.96 -3.94 14.38
N GLU A 22 9.66 -2.91 14.86
CA GLU A 22 10.68 -2.23 14.07
C GLU A 22 11.92 -3.11 13.92
N ASN A 23 12.19 -3.52 12.69
CA ASN A 23 13.31 -4.40 12.36
C ASN A 23 13.73 -4.16 10.90
N ARG A 24 14.77 -4.89 10.46
CA ARG A 24 15.30 -4.75 9.09
C ARG A 24 14.27 -5.01 7.98
N TYR A 25 13.28 -5.88 8.22
CA TYR A 25 12.24 -6.21 7.26
C TYR A 25 11.22 -5.09 7.14
N THR A 26 10.71 -4.58 8.27
CA THR A 26 9.76 -3.46 8.28
C THR A 26 10.36 -2.18 7.71
N GLU A 27 11.64 -1.90 7.98
CA GLU A 27 12.36 -0.79 7.36
C GLU A 27 12.50 -0.95 5.83
N THR A 28 12.80 -2.18 5.37
CA THR A 28 12.89 -2.48 3.93
C THR A 28 11.54 -2.29 3.24
N TRP A 29 10.44 -2.77 3.84
CA TRP A 29 9.10 -2.60 3.31
C TRP A 29 8.67 -1.14 3.28
N ARG A 30 9.03 -0.37 4.30
CA ARG A 30 8.78 1.07 4.34
C ARG A 30 9.43 1.76 3.14
N ARG A 31 10.74 1.56 2.93
CA ARG A 31 11.50 2.11 1.78
C ARG A 31 10.91 1.71 0.44
N LEU A 32 10.50 0.45 0.31
CA LEU A 32 9.83 -0.06 -0.89
C LEU A 32 8.47 0.61 -1.13
N GLY A 33 7.68 0.79 -0.06
CA GLY A 33 6.44 1.56 -0.12
C GLY A 33 6.67 3.00 -0.58
N GLU A 34 7.81 3.61 -0.22
CA GLU A 34 8.19 4.95 -0.66
C GLU A 34 8.49 5.03 -2.17
N SER A 35 9.24 4.06 -2.70
CA SER A 35 9.55 4.01 -4.14
C SER A 35 8.32 3.72 -5.00
N LEU A 36 7.31 3.06 -4.44
CA LEU A 36 6.03 2.77 -5.11
C LEU A 36 5.03 3.94 -5.08
N ARG A 37 5.33 5.06 -4.39
CA ARG A 37 4.41 6.22 -4.25
C ARG A 37 4.08 6.94 -5.56
N GLY A 38 4.65 6.55 -6.70
CA GLY A 38 4.36 7.09 -8.03
C GLY A 38 3.03 6.68 -8.66
N ARG A 39 2.17 5.90 -7.99
CA ARG A 39 0.86 5.48 -8.54
C ARG A 39 -0.26 5.61 -7.51
N ARG A 40 -0.54 6.83 -7.08
CA ARG A 40 -1.85 7.17 -6.52
C ARG A 40 -2.89 7.13 -7.65
N ARG A 41 -3.34 5.93 -8.05
CA ARG A 41 -4.71 5.83 -8.58
C ARG A 41 -5.61 5.96 -7.38
N SER A 42 -6.59 6.86 -7.47
CA SER A 42 -7.67 7.05 -6.50
C SER A 42 -8.03 5.71 -5.86
N TRP A 43 -7.74 5.59 -4.56
CA TRP A 43 -8.30 4.51 -3.77
C TRP A 43 -9.82 4.57 -3.98
N PRO A 44 -10.49 3.46 -4.39
CA PRO A 44 -11.88 3.51 -4.82
C PRO A 44 -12.86 3.78 -3.68
N PHE A 45 -12.35 3.88 -2.44
CA PHE A 45 -13.15 4.20 -1.28
C PHE A 45 -12.94 5.66 -0.88
N PRO A 46 -14.02 6.45 -0.78
CA PRO A 46 -13.94 7.73 -0.12
C PRO A 46 -13.50 7.53 1.34
N PRO A 47 -12.83 8.52 1.96
CA PRO A 47 -12.57 8.47 3.38
C PRO A 47 -13.88 8.25 4.14
N ILE A 48 -13.83 7.36 5.13
CA ILE A 48 -14.96 7.05 6.01
C ILE A 48 -15.44 8.38 6.62
N GLY A 49 -16.70 8.74 6.39
CA GLY A 49 -17.29 9.99 6.86
C GLY A 49 -17.50 11.08 5.80
N THR A 50 -17.21 10.82 4.51
CA THR A 50 -17.57 11.78 3.45
C THR A 50 -19.09 11.77 3.24
N PRO A 51 -19.80 12.90 3.37
CA PRO A 51 -21.22 12.94 3.03
C PRO A 51 -21.38 12.63 1.54
N ALA A 52 -22.27 11.69 1.21
CA ALA A 52 -22.59 11.40 -0.18
C ALA A 52 -23.07 12.70 -0.84
N ALA A 53 -22.38 13.12 -1.91
CA ALA A 53 -22.80 14.30 -2.67
C ALA A 53 -24.26 14.12 -3.12
N PRO A 54 -25.11 15.15 -3.00
CA PRO A 54 -26.47 15.08 -3.52
C PRO A 54 -26.41 14.80 -5.03
N ARG A 55 -27.23 13.85 -5.48
CA ARG A 55 -27.33 13.45 -6.89
C ARG A 55 -27.81 14.61 -7.77
#